data_AF-A0A257PK54-F1
#
_entry.id   AF-A0A257PK54-F1
#
_cell.length_a   1.000
_cell.length_b   1.000
_cell.length_c   1.000
_cell.angle_alpha   90.00
_cell.angle_beta   90.00
_cell.angle_gamma   90.00
#
_symmetry.space_group_name_H-M   'P 1'
#
loop_
_entity.id
_entity.type
_entity.pdbx_description
1 polymer ?
#
loop_
_entity_poly.entity_id
_entity_poly.type
_entity_poly.pdbx_seq_one_letter_code
_entity_poly.pdbx_strand_id
1 'polypeptide(L)' 'MQLPEDPAGYAQGLYAALRELDQAGLDQIWVEALPPTPPWLALRDRLSRAAHGSGAGGP' A
#
# COMPACT_ATOMS: atom_id res chain seq x y z
N MET A 1 4.21 -8.67 -9.87
CA MET A 1 4.37 -9.52 -8.66
C MET A 1 2.98 -9.93 -8.22
N GLN A 2 2.73 -11.22 -7.97
CA GLN A 2 1.43 -11.68 -7.46
C GLN A 2 1.52 -11.68 -5.92
N LEU A 3 0.64 -10.93 -5.26
CA LEU A 3 0.58 -10.86 -3.81
C LEU A 3 -0.31 -11.98 -3.25
N PRO A 4 0.00 -12.53 -2.07
CA PRO A 4 -0.88 -13.50 -1.40
C PRO A 4 -2.27 -12.94 -1.15
N GLU A 5 -3.26 -13.82 -1.10
CA GLU A 5 -4.68 -13.47 -0.89
C GLU A 5 -5.04 -13.32 0.59
N ASP A 6 -4.14 -13.69 1.50
CA ASP A 6 -4.32 -13.49 2.94
C ASP A 6 -3.78 -12.12 3.39
N PRO A 7 -4.39 -11.47 4.40
CA PRO A 7 -4.01 -10.11 4.80
C PRO A 7 -2.55 -9.97 5.25
N ALA A 8 -1.98 -10.98 5.92
CA ALA A 8 -0.63 -10.91 6.46
C ALA A 8 0.42 -11.02 5.35
N GLY A 9 0.26 -12.02 4.47
CA GLY A 9 1.08 -12.22 3.29
C GLY A 9 0.97 -11.05 2.32
N TYR A 10 -0.25 -10.54 2.09
CA TYR A 10 -0.46 -9.35 1.27
C TYR A 10 0.29 -8.14 1.86
N ALA A 11 0.16 -7.88 3.15
CA ALA A 11 0.85 -6.74 3.78
C ALA A 11 2.37 -6.83 3.63
N GLN A 12 2.95 -8.02 3.87
CA GLN A 12 4.39 -8.22 3.73
C GLN A 12 4.87 -8.01 2.29
N GLY A 13 4.18 -8.60 1.30
CA GLY A 13 4.53 -8.42 -0.11
C GLY A 13 4.32 -7.00 -0.59
N LEU A 14 3.26 -6.32 -0.12
CA LEU A 14 2.98 -4.93 -0.42
C LEU A 14 4.11 -4.01 0.06
N TYR A 15 4.61 -4.18 1.30
CA TYR A 15 5.72 -3.34 1.79
C TYR A 15 7.03 -3.59 1.02
N ALA A 16 7.30 -4.83 0.63
CA ALA A 16 8.46 -5.15 -0.20
C ALA A 16 8.36 -4.43 -1.56
N ALA A 17 7.21 -4.54 -2.23
CA ALA A 17 6.95 -3.88 -3.50
C ALA A 17 7.02 -2.35 -3.39
N LEU A 18 6.41 -1.75 -2.35
CA LEU A 18 6.49 -0.30 -2.12
C LEU A 18 7.94 0.17 -1.96
N ARG A 19 8.77 -0.56 -1.20
CA ARG A 19 10.18 -0.21 -1.00
C ARG A 19 11.00 -0.31 -2.28
N GLU A 20 10.66 -1.23 -3.19
CA GLU A 20 11.27 -1.33 -4.52
C GLU A 20 10.84 -0.15 -5.40
N LEU A 21 9.55 0.23 -5.37
CA LEU A 21 8.99 1.33 -6.15
C LEU A 21 9.49 2.71 -5.67
N ASP A 22 9.67 2.90 -4.36
CA ASP A 22 10.27 4.10 -3.78
C ASP A 22 11.69 4.33 -4.33
N GLN A 23 12.46 3.26 -4.53
CA GLN A 23 13.82 3.33 -5.11
C GLN A 23 13.78 3.65 -6.61
N ALA A 24 12.68 3.35 -7.29
CA ALA A 24 12.49 3.68 -8.70
C ALA A 24 12.08 5.15 -8.93
N GLY A 25 11.80 5.91 -7.85
CA GLY A 25 11.50 7.34 -7.93
C GLY A 25 10.18 7.65 -8.65
N LEU A 26 9.18 6.78 -8.50
CA LEU A 26 7.87 6.96 -9.15
C LEU A 26 7.04 8.03 -8.42
N ASP A 27 6.35 8.87 -9.20
CA ASP A 27 5.50 9.92 -8.65
C ASP A 27 4.19 9.38 -8.03
N GLN A 28 3.70 8.23 -8.51
CA GLN A 28 2.44 7.63 -8.08
C GLN A 28 2.50 6.11 -8.09
N ILE A 29 1.91 5.51 -7.06
CA ILE A 29 1.73 4.06 -6.93
C ILE A 29 0.24 3.75 -6.77
N TRP A 30 -0.28 2.90 -7.65
CA TRP A 30 -1.68 2.48 -7.62
C TRP A 30 -1.80 1.11 -6.96
N VAL A 31 -2.70 1.00 -5.98
CA VAL A 31 -2.98 -0.24 -5.25
C VAL A 31 -4.45 -0.61 -5.47
N GLU A 32 -4.71 -1.90 -5.73
CA GLU A 32 -6.08 -2.40 -5.86
C GLU A 32 -6.84 -2.25 -4.52
N ALA A 33 -8.14 -1.96 -4.62
CA ALA A 33 -8.99 -1.81 -3.45
C ALA A 33 -9.07 -3.13 -2.67
N LEU A 34 -8.64 -3.12 -1.40
CA LEU A 34 -8.71 -4.30 -0.55
C LEU A 34 -10.17 -4.64 -0.20
N PRO A 35 -10.49 -5.93 -0.01
CA PRO A 35 -11.83 -6.36 0.40
C PRO A 35 -12.33 -5.60 1.64
N PRO A 36 -13.61 -5.17 1.69
CA PRO A 36 -14.16 -4.43 2.82
C PRO A 36 -14.54 -5.36 3.99
N THR A 37 -13.70 -6.34 4.33
CA THR A 37 -13.96 -7.29 5.41
C THR A 37 -13.04 -7.03 6.62
N PRO A 38 -13.42 -7.45 7.84
CA PRO A 38 -12.68 -7.13 9.07
C PRO A 38 -11.17 -7.39 9.04
N PRO A 39 -10.67 -8.51 8.46
CA PRO A 39 -9.23 -8.79 8.42
C PRO A 39 -8.40 -7.75 7.66
N TRP A 40 -9.02 -7.00 6.73
CA TRP A 40 -8.36 -6.00 5.89
C TRP A 40 -8.48 -4.57 6.41
N LEU A 41 -9.32 -4.32 7.41
CA LEU A 41 -9.61 -2.96 7.91
C LEU A 41 -8.32 -2.24 8.35
N ALA A 42 -7.48 -2.91 9.13
CA ALA A 42 -6.22 -2.33 9.62
C ALA A 42 -5.26 -1.99 8.47
N LEU A 43 -5.21 -2.82 7.44
CA LEU A 43 -4.33 -2.60 6.28
C LEU A 43 -4.86 -1.46 5.40
N ARG A 44 -6.16 -1.42 5.14
CA ARG A 44 -6.83 -0.31 4.41
C ARG A 44 -6.61 1.03 5.09
N ASP A 45 -6.80 1.08 6.40
CA ASP A 45 -6.60 2.28 7.20
C ASP A 45 -5.15 2.78 7.13
N ARG A 46 -4.17 1.86 7.21
CA ARG A 46 -2.75 2.21 7.05
C ARG A 46 -2.41 2.71 5.64
N LEU A 47 -2.92 2.05 4.59
CA LEU A 47 -2.74 2.49 3.20
C LEU A 47 -3.36 3.86 2.96
N SER A 48 -4.56 4.11 3.48
CA SER A 48 -5.20 5.42 3.39
C SER A 48 -4.32 6.49 4.03
N ARG A 49 -3.82 6.28 5.25
CA ARG A 49 -2.90 7.23 5.89
C ARG A 49 -1.63 7.46 5.08
N ALA A 50 -1.04 6.41 4.51
CA ALA A 50 0.14 6.54 3.67
C ALA A 50 -0.14 7.42 2.44
N ALA A 51 -1.24 7.17 1.73
CA ALA A 51 -1.62 7.93 0.53
C ALA A 51 -1.91 9.41 0.82
N HIS A 52 -2.44 9.73 2.01
CA HIS A 52 -2.71 11.11 2.42
C HIS A 52 -1.45 11.80 2.98
N GLY A 53 -0.47 11.03 3.48
CA GLY A 53 0.81 11.53 4.00
C GLY A 53 1.91 11.66 2.95
N SER A 54 1.82 10.92 1.84
CA SER A 54 2.80 10.92 0.75
C SER A 54 2.69 12.12 -0.21
N GLY A 55 1.66 12.96 -0.04
CA GLY A 55 1.32 14.06 -0.97
C GLY A 55 1.64 15.48 -0.48
N ALA A 56 2.27 15.69 0.67
CA ALA A 56 2.65 17.03 1.12
C ALA A 56 4.04 17.44 0.59
N GLY A 57 4.24 17.34 -0.74
CA GLY A 57 5.20 18.19 -1.44
C GLY A 57 4.52 19.53 -1.67
N GLY A 58 4.93 20.56 -0.92
CA GLY A 58 4.25 21.85 -0.87
C GLY A 58 4.29 22.67 -2.17
N PRO A 59 3.62 23.83 -2.19
CA PRO A 59 4.10 24.96 -2.98
C PRO A 59 5.32 25.62 -2.32
#